data_AF-A0AA37NE47-F1
#
_entry.id   AF-A0AA37NE47-F1
#
_cell.length_a   1.000
_cell.length_b   1.000
_cell.length_c   1.000
_cell.angle_alpha   90.00
_cell.angle_beta   90.00
_cell.angle_gamma   90.00
#
_symmetry.space_group_name_H-M   'P 1'
#
loop_
_entity.id
_entity.type
_entity.pdbx_description
1 polymer ?
#
loop_
_entity_poly.entity_id
_entity_poly.type
_entity_poly.pdbx_seq_one_letter_code
_entity_poly.pdbx_strand_id
1 'polypeptide(L)'
;MLMYDRIYEILKNRIVSRLLPGGSSLPSRAKLCVEFGTSEKTVRRALAMLEKEGLIETTQRKRPTVSFMQNTGHRTTVLALEKIDKDITSDVLKAGVLLCYPVIKKGIALCSQEDLQIPRRIVDHMDSGNAEEFWRLSKLFYRFFVARNENSLILQAVDSLGLSDLSPLRDDIQIRTRYYEQVQEFMRTLETGGVPEHVHFDDMSDIYGMTEGNTPAFQAAPDSAVIHGKKQLEKLLEDSEVRYSAVYMDIIGLIAAGSYQREDKLPTHAELQKIYGVSVDTTTRAIQILREWGVVKTVRGVGIFVTADTADIQKIHVPSHLIACHVRRYLDTLEFLELTIEGAAACAAARVTKPELLAVKEKMERFWNEEYLYGRTPAILLDFITEHIGIKALSTIYELLQRNFRIGRSIPGLLTTEKTPVNCEIHEQCIAVIDALLAGSHEQFTEKNVQLFGNIYCLVKEECRRLGYFEPAVEVYDGTALWKSS
;
A
#
# COMPACT_ATOMS: atom_id res chain seq x y z
N MET A 1 -12.22 -7.79 -16.26
CA MET A 1 -11.20 -8.24 -17.25
C MET A 1 -10.81 -9.67 -16.92
N LEU A 2 -10.71 -10.58 -17.90
CA LEU A 2 -10.41 -11.99 -17.61
C LEU A 2 -8.91 -12.16 -17.28
N MET A 3 -8.60 -13.11 -16.40
CA MET A 3 -7.26 -13.26 -15.81
C MET A 3 -6.16 -13.58 -16.84
N TYR A 4 -6.48 -14.30 -17.93
CA TYR A 4 -5.51 -14.58 -18.99
C TYR A 4 -5.20 -13.35 -19.85
N ASP A 5 -6.16 -12.42 -20.03
CA ASP A 5 -5.91 -11.15 -20.74
C ASP A 5 -4.94 -10.28 -19.94
N ARG A 6 -5.09 -10.26 -18.60
CA ARG A 6 -4.15 -9.56 -17.68
C ARG A 6 -2.73 -10.11 -17.81
N ILE A 7 -2.57 -11.44 -17.77
CA ILE A 7 -1.25 -12.10 -17.86
C ILE A 7 -0.62 -11.87 -19.24
N TYR A 8 -1.43 -11.95 -20.30
CA TYR A 8 -0.98 -11.66 -21.66
C TYR A 8 -0.47 -10.21 -21.77
N GLU A 9 -1.23 -9.22 -21.30
CA GLU A 9 -0.81 -7.81 -21.34
C GLU A 9 0.45 -7.57 -20.51
N ILE A 10 0.55 -8.13 -19.30
CA ILE A 10 1.75 -7.99 -18.45
C ILE A 10 2.99 -8.59 -19.14
N LEU A 11 2.89 -9.81 -19.65
CA LEU A 11 4.02 -10.47 -20.32
C LEU A 11 4.39 -9.79 -21.63
N LYS A 12 3.40 -9.35 -22.42
CA LYS A 12 3.60 -8.54 -23.62
C LYS A 12 4.33 -7.25 -23.29
N ASN A 13 3.90 -6.55 -22.24
CA ASN A 13 4.52 -5.31 -21.81
C ASN A 13 5.96 -5.54 -21.35
N ARG A 14 6.25 -6.61 -20.60
CA ARG A 14 7.63 -6.97 -20.20
C ARG A 14 8.53 -7.28 -21.40
N ILE A 15 8.00 -7.94 -22.43
CA ILE A 15 8.72 -8.20 -23.69
C ILE A 15 8.98 -6.89 -24.44
N VAL A 16 7.95 -6.04 -24.55
CA VAL A 16 8.01 -4.78 -25.31
C VAL A 16 8.87 -3.73 -24.61
N SER A 17 8.92 -3.71 -23.28
CA SER A 17 9.78 -2.83 -22.47
C SER A 17 11.20 -3.36 -22.29
N ARG A 18 11.56 -4.47 -22.97
CA ARG A 18 12.86 -5.15 -22.89
C ARG A 18 13.25 -5.71 -21.52
N LEU A 19 12.35 -5.69 -20.52
CA LEU A 19 12.53 -6.42 -19.25
C LEU A 19 12.66 -7.94 -19.47
N LEU A 20 12.11 -8.45 -20.57
CA LEU A 20 12.41 -9.76 -21.13
C LEU A 20 13.07 -9.55 -22.51
N PRO A 21 14.41 -9.45 -22.58
CA PRO A 21 15.10 -9.10 -23.82
C PRO A 21 14.95 -10.21 -24.87
N GLY A 22 15.06 -9.85 -26.15
CA GLY A 22 15.02 -10.80 -27.26
C GLY A 22 16.05 -11.92 -27.07
N GLY A 23 15.61 -13.17 -27.21
CA GLY A 23 16.41 -14.37 -26.94
C GLY A 23 16.40 -14.85 -25.48
N SER A 24 15.81 -14.11 -24.53
CA SER A 24 15.65 -14.56 -23.14
C SER A 24 14.52 -15.60 -23.00
N SER A 25 14.68 -16.54 -22.06
CA SER A 25 13.62 -17.50 -21.73
C SER A 25 12.64 -16.90 -20.73
N LEU A 26 11.34 -17.08 -20.99
CA LEU A 26 10.30 -16.72 -20.03
C LEU A 26 10.40 -17.57 -18.75
N PRO A 27 9.87 -17.06 -17.62
CA PRO A 27 9.68 -17.86 -16.42
C PRO A 27 8.88 -19.15 -16.73
N SER A 28 9.14 -20.22 -15.97
CA SER A 28 8.42 -21.48 -16.17
C SER A 28 6.92 -21.31 -15.93
N ARG A 29 6.08 -22.13 -16.58
CA ARG A 29 4.63 -22.11 -16.34
C ARG A 29 4.28 -22.25 -14.86
N ALA A 30 4.99 -23.09 -14.11
CA ALA A 30 4.82 -23.22 -12.67
C ALA A 30 5.16 -21.92 -11.92
N LYS A 31 6.25 -21.23 -12.30
CA LYS A 31 6.62 -19.94 -11.71
C LYS A 31 5.60 -18.85 -12.06
N LEU A 32 5.09 -18.81 -13.28
CA LEU A 32 4.03 -17.89 -13.70
C LEU A 32 2.69 -18.18 -12.98
N CYS A 33 2.37 -19.45 -12.71
CA CYS A 33 1.20 -19.83 -11.92
C CYS A 33 1.29 -19.31 -10.48
N VAL A 34 2.47 -19.42 -9.88
CA VAL A 34 2.75 -18.89 -8.53
C VAL A 34 2.73 -17.36 -8.55
N GLU A 35 3.43 -16.74 -9.50
CA GLU A 35 3.53 -15.28 -9.65
C GLU A 35 2.17 -14.62 -9.84
N PHE A 36 1.30 -15.21 -10.65
CA PHE A 36 -0.02 -14.65 -10.95
C PHE A 36 -1.17 -15.31 -10.18
N GLY A 37 -0.88 -16.20 -9.22
CA GLY A 37 -1.90 -16.90 -8.44
C GLY A 37 -2.99 -17.59 -9.27
N THR A 38 -2.62 -18.24 -10.39
CA THR A 38 -3.58 -18.73 -11.39
C THR A 38 -3.31 -20.15 -11.88
N SER A 39 -4.31 -20.74 -12.53
CA SER A 39 -4.21 -22.07 -13.11
C SER A 39 -3.26 -22.12 -14.31
N GLU A 40 -2.61 -23.26 -14.53
CA GLU A 40 -1.73 -23.47 -15.69
C GLU A 40 -2.48 -23.29 -17.03
N LYS A 41 -3.79 -23.58 -17.04
CA LYS A 41 -4.66 -23.38 -18.21
C LYS A 41 -4.76 -21.89 -18.58
N THR A 42 -4.83 -21.00 -17.59
CA THR A 42 -4.86 -19.54 -17.76
C THR A 42 -3.54 -19.03 -18.32
N VAL A 43 -2.41 -19.46 -17.72
CA VAL A 43 -1.06 -19.09 -18.18
C VAL A 43 -0.80 -19.58 -19.60
N ARG A 44 -1.18 -20.82 -19.93
CA ARG A 44 -1.01 -21.39 -21.26
C ARG A 44 -1.79 -20.60 -22.32
N ARG A 45 -2.97 -20.11 -21.98
CA ARG A 45 -3.78 -19.28 -22.88
C ARG A 45 -3.13 -17.92 -23.15
N ALA A 46 -2.58 -17.27 -22.13
CA ALA A 46 -1.82 -16.04 -22.29
C ALA A 46 -0.56 -16.24 -23.15
N LEU A 47 0.21 -17.30 -22.91
CA LEU A 47 1.39 -17.64 -23.71
C LEU A 47 1.05 -17.93 -25.18
N ALA A 48 -0.05 -18.64 -25.45
CA ALA A 48 -0.52 -18.89 -26.81
C ALA A 48 -0.91 -17.60 -27.55
N MET A 49 -1.43 -16.59 -26.83
CA MET A 49 -1.72 -15.27 -27.41
C MET A 49 -0.43 -14.51 -27.75
N LEU A 50 0.60 -14.57 -26.90
CA LEU A 50 1.91 -13.98 -27.17
C LEU A 50 2.60 -14.63 -28.38
N GLU A 51 2.53 -15.96 -28.48
CA GLU A 51 3.09 -16.73 -29.60
C GLU A 51 2.36 -16.40 -30.91
N LYS A 52 1.03 -16.30 -30.87
CA LYS A 52 0.22 -15.91 -32.03
C LYS A 52 0.58 -14.52 -32.56
N GLU A 53 1.02 -13.62 -31.69
CA GLU A 53 1.50 -12.28 -32.07
C GLU A 53 3.00 -12.24 -32.42
N GLY A 54 3.69 -13.38 -32.41
CA GLY A 54 5.10 -13.47 -32.73
C GLY A 54 6.03 -12.87 -31.67
N LEU A 55 5.52 -12.59 -30.46
CA LEU A 55 6.31 -12.01 -29.36
C LEU A 55 7.23 -13.04 -28.69
N ILE A 56 6.84 -14.31 -28.75
CA ILE A 56 7.60 -15.44 -28.21
C ILE A 56 7.61 -16.60 -29.20
N GLU A 57 8.65 -17.41 -29.15
CA GLU A 57 8.76 -18.70 -29.81
C GLU A 57 8.62 -19.82 -28.77
N THR A 58 7.75 -20.80 -29.03
CA THR A 58 7.68 -22.01 -28.20
C THR A 58 8.31 -23.21 -28.92
N THR A 59 9.12 -23.97 -28.20
CA THR A 59 9.68 -25.24 -28.69
C THR A 59 9.26 -26.36 -27.74
N GLN A 60 8.92 -27.53 -28.28
CA GLN A 60 8.53 -28.67 -27.45
C GLN A 60 9.59 -28.98 -26.38
N ARG A 61 9.12 -29.10 -25.13
CA ARG A 61 9.93 -29.42 -23.92
C ARG A 61 10.99 -28.37 -23.53
N LYS A 62 10.97 -27.17 -24.12
CA LYS A 62 11.80 -26.03 -23.69
C LYS A 62 10.91 -24.89 -23.18
N ARG A 63 11.53 -23.94 -22.46
CA ARG A 63 10.83 -22.72 -22.02
C ARG A 63 10.54 -21.83 -23.24
N PRO A 64 9.41 -21.10 -23.27
CA PRO A 64 9.18 -20.11 -24.31
C PRO A 64 10.30 -19.07 -24.32
N THR A 65 10.72 -18.63 -25.50
CA THR A 65 11.82 -17.68 -25.68
C THR A 65 11.30 -16.43 -26.36
N VAL A 66 11.75 -15.25 -25.96
CA VAL A 66 11.33 -13.99 -26.59
C VAL A 66 11.90 -13.89 -28.00
N SER A 67 11.05 -13.64 -28.99
CA SER A 67 11.48 -13.48 -30.39
C SER A 67 12.37 -12.25 -30.56
N PHE A 68 13.36 -12.29 -31.45
CA PHE A 68 14.16 -11.10 -31.78
C PHE A 68 13.29 -10.06 -32.50
N MET A 69 12.78 -9.08 -31.76
CA MET A 69 11.95 -8.02 -32.31
C MET A 69 12.78 -7.08 -33.19
N GLN A 70 12.59 -7.15 -34.51
CA GLN A 70 12.95 -6.05 -35.40
C GLN A 70 11.81 -5.00 -35.40
N ASN A 71 12.12 -3.77 -34.99
CA ASN A 71 11.37 -2.53 -35.26
C ASN A 71 10.02 -2.24 -34.56
N THR A 72 9.60 -2.92 -33.49
CA THR A 72 8.42 -2.52 -32.67
C THR A 72 8.74 -1.60 -31.49
N GLY A 73 9.96 -1.63 -30.94
CA GLY A 73 10.36 -0.82 -29.79
C GLY A 73 10.26 0.69 -30.02
N HIS A 74 10.59 1.17 -31.24
CA HIS A 74 10.51 2.59 -31.55
C HIS A 74 9.08 3.13 -31.53
N ARG A 75 8.05 2.36 -31.93
CA ARG A 75 6.66 2.86 -31.91
C ARG A 75 6.06 2.90 -30.50
N THR A 76 6.31 1.89 -29.66
CA THR A 76 5.72 1.86 -28.31
C THR A 76 6.42 2.82 -27.35
N THR A 77 7.75 2.96 -27.44
CA THR A 77 8.49 3.97 -26.68
C THR A 77 8.10 5.38 -27.11
N VAL A 78 7.90 5.63 -28.42
CA VAL A 78 7.36 6.91 -28.91
C VAL A 78 5.93 7.15 -28.41
N LEU A 79 5.04 6.16 -28.48
CA LEU A 79 3.67 6.27 -27.94
C LEU A 79 3.60 6.42 -26.42
N ALA A 80 4.58 5.88 -25.67
CA ALA A 80 4.70 6.06 -24.22
C ALA A 80 5.22 7.45 -23.89
N LEU A 81 6.27 7.92 -24.58
CA LEU A 81 6.81 9.28 -24.45
C LEU A 81 5.78 10.35 -24.87
N GLU A 82 4.94 10.09 -25.87
CA GLU A 82 3.80 10.94 -26.28
C GLU A 82 2.70 11.05 -25.21
N LYS A 83 2.65 10.10 -24.25
CA LYS A 83 1.62 10.04 -23.18
C LYS A 83 2.12 10.50 -21.80
N ILE A 84 3.40 10.84 -21.65
CA ILE A 84 3.95 11.30 -20.37
C ILE A 84 3.47 12.74 -20.11
N ASP A 85 2.58 12.87 -19.13
CA ASP A 85 2.07 14.13 -18.64
C ASP A 85 2.96 14.64 -17.48
N LYS A 86 3.41 15.91 -17.58
CA LYS A 86 4.30 16.53 -16.59
C LYS A 86 3.66 16.65 -15.22
N ASP A 87 2.37 16.94 -15.16
CA ASP A 87 1.65 17.11 -13.90
C ASP A 87 1.45 15.74 -13.24
N ILE A 88 1.10 14.70 -14.01
CA ILE A 88 1.02 13.32 -13.50
C ILE A 88 2.38 12.85 -12.97
N THR A 89 3.45 13.08 -13.72
CA THR A 89 4.80 12.69 -13.32
C THR A 89 5.22 13.40 -12.03
N SER A 90 5.08 14.73 -11.99
CA SER A 90 5.43 15.53 -10.82
C SER A 90 4.64 15.09 -9.58
N ASP A 91 3.36 14.75 -9.76
CA ASP A 91 2.48 14.26 -8.71
C ASP A 91 2.96 12.93 -8.12
N VAL A 92 3.32 11.96 -8.97
CA VAL A 92 3.84 10.65 -8.53
C VAL A 92 5.22 10.78 -7.86
N LEU A 93 6.11 11.63 -8.37
CA LEU A 93 7.41 11.88 -7.75
C LEU A 93 7.29 12.53 -6.38
N LYS A 94 6.41 13.53 -6.22
CA LYS A 94 6.13 14.16 -4.92
C LYS A 94 5.61 13.13 -3.91
N ALA A 95 4.72 12.24 -4.34
CA ALA A 95 4.26 11.13 -3.50
C ALA A 95 5.42 10.20 -3.12
N GLY A 96 6.30 9.87 -4.07
CA GLY A 96 7.50 9.08 -3.83
C GLY A 96 8.44 9.68 -2.78
N VAL A 97 8.71 10.98 -2.84
CA VAL A 97 9.57 11.66 -1.85
C VAL A 97 8.96 11.58 -0.45
N LEU A 98 7.68 11.93 -0.30
CA LEU A 98 7.00 11.97 0.99
C LEU A 98 6.82 10.58 1.61
N LEU A 99 6.80 9.54 0.78
CA LEU A 99 6.57 8.17 1.22
C LEU A 99 7.88 7.40 1.43
N CYS A 100 8.80 7.44 0.46
CA CYS A 100 10.01 6.63 0.48
C CYS A 100 11.02 7.12 1.51
N TYR A 101 11.17 8.44 1.71
CA TYR A 101 12.17 8.96 2.65
C TYR A 101 12.00 8.45 4.10
N PRO A 102 10.84 8.65 4.77
CA PRO A 102 10.67 8.16 6.14
C PRO A 102 10.72 6.62 6.24
N VAL A 103 10.23 5.93 5.21
CA VAL A 103 10.24 4.46 5.12
C VAL A 103 11.67 3.91 5.01
N ILE A 104 12.50 4.49 4.13
CA ILE A 104 13.92 4.13 3.99
C ILE A 104 14.66 4.44 5.29
N LYS A 105 14.41 5.60 5.89
CA LYS A 105 15.03 6.00 7.17
C LYS A 105 14.74 5.01 8.28
N LYS A 106 13.49 4.57 8.46
CA LYS A 106 13.16 3.53 9.46
C LYS A 106 13.75 2.18 9.08
N GLY A 107 13.75 1.83 7.80
CA GLY A 107 14.41 0.62 7.29
C GLY A 107 15.90 0.55 7.64
N ILE A 108 16.62 1.66 7.49
CA ILE A 108 18.03 1.78 7.90
C ILE A 108 18.17 1.60 9.42
N ALA A 109 17.32 2.27 10.21
CA ALA A 109 17.35 2.18 11.68
C ALA A 109 17.05 0.77 12.22
N LEU A 110 16.35 -0.07 11.45
CA LEU A 110 16.07 -1.46 11.79
C LEU A 110 17.22 -2.42 11.45
N CYS A 111 18.19 -1.99 10.64
CA CYS A 111 19.28 -2.86 10.18
C CYS A 111 20.25 -3.17 11.32
N SER A 112 20.52 -4.46 11.51
CA SER A 112 21.72 -4.92 12.21
C SER A 112 22.97 -4.80 11.32
N GLN A 113 24.16 -4.92 11.91
CA GLN A 113 25.42 -4.98 11.14
C GLN A 113 25.47 -6.18 10.18
N GLU A 114 24.78 -7.28 10.50
CA GLU A 114 24.65 -8.44 9.61
C GLU A 114 23.67 -8.14 8.46
N ASP A 115 22.57 -7.43 8.73
CA ASP A 115 21.58 -7.06 7.71
C ASP A 115 22.23 -6.21 6.60
N LEU A 116 23.16 -5.31 6.98
CA LEU A 116 23.88 -4.43 6.06
C LEU A 116 24.78 -5.19 5.06
N GLN A 117 25.05 -6.48 5.25
CA GLN A 117 25.79 -7.29 4.29
C GLN A 117 25.05 -7.45 2.95
N ILE A 118 23.71 -7.42 2.95
CA ILE A 118 22.90 -7.51 1.73
C ILE A 118 23.04 -6.25 0.87
N PRO A 119 22.73 -5.02 1.36
CA PRO A 119 22.93 -3.81 0.58
C PRO A 119 24.39 -3.60 0.23
N ARG A 120 25.35 -4.01 1.08
CA ARG A 120 26.77 -3.96 0.74
C ARG A 120 27.09 -4.79 -0.51
N ARG A 121 26.61 -6.03 -0.57
CA ARG A 121 26.79 -6.88 -1.77
C ARG A 121 26.14 -6.27 -3.00
N ILE A 122 24.99 -5.63 -2.88
CA ILE A 122 24.36 -4.93 -4.01
C ILE A 122 25.30 -3.84 -4.53
N VAL A 123 25.83 -2.99 -3.66
CA VAL A 123 26.75 -1.91 -4.02
C VAL A 123 28.04 -2.48 -4.63
N ASP A 124 28.64 -3.52 -4.07
CA ASP A 124 29.87 -4.12 -4.60
C ASP A 124 29.70 -4.71 -6.03
N HIS A 125 28.48 -5.03 -6.46
CA HIS A 125 28.18 -5.51 -7.82
C HIS A 125 27.75 -4.39 -8.79
N MET A 126 27.66 -3.13 -8.33
CA MET A 126 27.31 -2.01 -9.22
C MET A 126 28.49 -1.69 -10.15
N ASP A 127 28.33 -2.00 -11.42
CA ASP A 127 29.30 -1.69 -12.48
C ASP A 127 28.86 -0.47 -13.29
N SER A 128 29.60 0.64 -13.18
CA SER A 128 29.32 1.86 -13.95
C SER A 128 29.50 1.68 -15.46
N GLY A 129 30.16 0.61 -15.91
CA GLY A 129 30.24 0.21 -17.32
C GLY A 129 28.95 -0.39 -17.88
N ASN A 130 28.08 -0.94 -17.03
CA ASN A 130 26.82 -1.55 -17.42
C ASN A 130 25.62 -0.72 -16.91
N ALA A 131 25.18 0.25 -17.72
CA ALA A 131 24.12 1.19 -17.39
C ALA A 131 22.82 0.53 -16.89
N GLU A 132 22.31 -0.47 -17.60
CA GLU A 132 21.03 -1.12 -17.26
C GLU A 132 21.10 -1.81 -15.89
N GLU A 133 22.14 -2.61 -15.66
CA GLU A 133 22.33 -3.33 -14.41
C GLU A 133 22.65 -2.38 -13.25
N PHE A 134 23.42 -1.32 -13.50
CA PHE A 134 23.75 -0.30 -12.53
C PHE A 134 22.51 0.35 -11.92
N TRP A 135 21.60 0.84 -12.76
CA TRP A 135 20.36 1.47 -12.29
C TRP A 135 19.41 0.46 -11.64
N ARG A 136 19.39 -0.79 -12.13
CA ARG A 136 18.62 -1.87 -11.49
C ARG A 136 19.11 -2.13 -10.07
N LEU A 137 20.43 -2.23 -9.86
CA LEU A 137 21.04 -2.45 -8.54
C LEU A 137 20.89 -1.24 -7.62
N SER A 138 21.01 -0.02 -8.14
CA SER A 138 20.73 1.22 -7.39
C SER A 138 19.31 1.22 -6.80
N LYS A 139 18.30 0.83 -7.60
CA LYS A 139 16.92 0.75 -7.12
C LYS A 139 16.73 -0.39 -6.12
N LEU A 140 17.36 -1.55 -6.37
CA LEU A 140 17.34 -2.68 -5.45
C LEU A 140 17.94 -2.31 -4.09
N PHE A 141 18.99 -1.50 -4.08
CA PHE A 141 19.64 -0.99 -2.86
C PHE A 141 18.65 -0.20 -1.99
N TYR A 142 17.90 0.77 -2.54
CA TYR A 142 16.91 1.49 -1.74
C TYR A 142 15.69 0.63 -1.39
N ARG A 143 15.27 -0.24 -2.33
CA ARG A 143 14.14 -1.15 -2.12
C ARG A 143 14.41 -2.13 -0.97
N PHE A 144 15.67 -2.51 -0.72
CA PHE A 144 16.06 -3.29 0.45
C PHE A 144 15.62 -2.61 1.75
N PHE A 145 15.93 -1.32 1.93
CA PHE A 145 15.56 -0.59 3.15
C PHE A 145 14.04 -0.42 3.27
N VAL A 146 13.33 -0.23 2.15
CA VAL A 146 11.86 -0.26 2.14
C VAL A 146 11.34 -1.61 2.67
N ALA A 147 11.83 -2.71 2.11
CA ALA A 147 11.43 -4.06 2.49
C ALA A 147 11.83 -4.44 3.93
N ARG A 148 12.89 -3.83 4.48
CA ARG A 148 13.37 -4.06 5.84
C ARG A 148 12.37 -3.65 6.93
N ASN A 149 11.40 -2.81 6.58
CA ASN A 149 10.25 -2.50 7.47
C ASN A 149 9.32 -3.71 7.67
N GLU A 150 9.48 -4.80 6.92
CA GLU A 150 8.70 -6.04 7.06
C GLU A 150 7.17 -5.84 6.92
N ASN A 151 6.80 -4.78 6.21
CA ASN A 151 5.44 -4.34 6.00
C ASN A 151 5.10 -4.44 4.51
N SER A 152 4.34 -5.47 4.14
CA SER A 152 3.97 -5.76 2.75
C SER A 152 3.14 -4.65 2.13
N LEU A 153 2.36 -3.91 2.93
CA LEU A 153 1.52 -2.82 2.44
C LEU A 153 2.37 -1.62 2.01
N ILE A 154 3.38 -1.26 2.82
CA ILE A 154 4.38 -0.24 2.46
C ILE A 154 5.10 -0.65 1.18
N LEU A 155 5.58 -1.89 1.12
CA LEU A 155 6.31 -2.40 -0.03
C LEU A 155 5.46 -2.36 -1.32
N GLN A 156 4.21 -2.82 -1.23
CA GLN A 156 3.24 -2.75 -2.32
C GLN A 156 2.99 -1.31 -2.75
N ALA A 157 2.81 -0.38 -1.81
CA ALA A 157 2.56 1.02 -2.12
C ALA A 157 3.75 1.68 -2.84
N VAL A 158 4.99 1.43 -2.37
CA VAL A 158 6.22 1.91 -3.02
C VAL A 158 6.35 1.32 -4.42
N ASP A 159 6.22 0.00 -4.55
CA ASP A 159 6.34 -0.68 -5.84
C ASP A 159 5.26 -0.19 -6.84
N SER A 160 4.04 0.09 -6.35
CA SER A 160 2.92 0.55 -7.18
C SER A 160 3.09 1.98 -7.72
N LEU A 161 3.98 2.80 -7.14
CA LEU A 161 4.33 4.10 -7.72
C LEU A 161 5.09 3.95 -9.05
N GLY A 162 5.67 2.77 -9.33
CA GLY A 162 6.37 2.49 -10.58
C GLY A 162 7.68 3.25 -10.76
N LEU A 163 8.23 3.83 -9.67
CA LEU A 163 9.50 4.57 -9.68
C LEU A 163 10.69 3.66 -9.98
N SER A 164 10.62 2.39 -9.59
CA SER A 164 11.62 1.37 -9.89
C SER A 164 11.73 1.04 -11.39
N ASP A 165 10.71 1.37 -12.19
CA ASP A 165 10.74 1.13 -13.64
C ASP A 165 11.34 2.30 -14.43
N LEU A 166 11.63 3.42 -13.77
CA LEU A 166 12.16 4.61 -14.42
C LEU A 166 13.60 4.40 -14.89
N SER A 167 13.85 4.54 -16.18
CA SER A 167 15.21 4.55 -16.72
C SER A 167 15.61 5.98 -17.13
N PRO A 168 16.81 6.45 -16.73
CA PRO A 168 17.29 7.76 -17.15
C PRO A 168 17.37 7.86 -18.68
N LEU A 169 17.10 9.05 -19.24
CA LEU A 169 17.32 9.30 -20.67
C LEU A 169 18.72 9.84 -20.96
N ARG A 170 19.27 10.62 -20.04
CA ARG A 170 20.63 11.15 -20.13
C ARG A 170 21.46 10.39 -19.12
N ASP A 171 22.12 9.36 -19.62
CA ASP A 171 22.99 8.52 -18.81
C ASP A 171 24.37 8.44 -19.45
N ASP A 172 25.39 8.81 -18.69
CA ASP A 172 26.78 8.65 -19.08
C ASP A 172 27.58 7.99 -17.95
N ILE A 173 28.81 7.57 -18.28
CA ILE A 173 29.66 6.86 -17.34
C ILE A 173 30.13 7.75 -16.20
N GLN A 174 30.27 9.07 -16.42
CA GLN A 174 30.72 10.02 -15.39
C GLN A 174 29.64 10.20 -14.31
N ILE A 175 28.38 10.34 -14.70
CA ILE A 175 27.22 10.43 -13.80
C ILE A 175 27.12 9.16 -12.96
N ARG A 176 27.18 7.98 -13.60
CA ARG A 176 27.13 6.70 -12.86
C ARG A 176 28.30 6.54 -11.90
N THR A 177 29.51 6.91 -12.32
CA THR A 177 30.70 6.83 -11.46
C THR A 177 30.57 7.73 -10.24
N ARG A 178 30.13 8.98 -10.41
CA ARG A 178 29.91 9.90 -9.29
C ARG A 178 28.80 9.43 -8.34
N TYR A 179 27.66 9.00 -8.90
CA TYR A 179 26.58 8.45 -8.11
C TYR A 179 27.01 7.20 -7.34
N TYR A 180 27.82 6.33 -7.96
CA TYR A 180 28.39 5.16 -7.29
C TYR A 180 29.30 5.53 -6.11
N GLU A 181 30.15 6.56 -6.25
CA GLU A 181 30.97 7.08 -5.16
C GLU A 181 30.10 7.60 -3.99
N GLN A 182 28.99 8.28 -4.29
CA GLN A 182 28.03 8.76 -3.28
C GLN A 182 27.34 7.58 -2.57
N VAL A 183 26.93 6.54 -3.29
CA VAL A 183 26.34 5.33 -2.69
C VAL A 183 27.37 4.56 -1.85
N GLN A 184 28.64 4.49 -2.26
CA GLN A 184 29.71 3.89 -1.47
C GLN A 184 29.97 4.68 -0.17
N GLU A 185 29.97 6.02 -0.22
CA GLU A 185 30.08 6.85 0.98
C GLU A 185 28.89 6.67 1.92
N PHE A 186 27.68 6.62 1.35
CA PHE A 186 26.47 6.33 2.10
C PHE A 186 26.55 4.97 2.80
N MET A 187 26.94 3.92 2.08
CA MET A 187 27.09 2.57 2.64
C MET A 187 28.12 2.54 3.77
N ARG A 188 29.29 3.16 3.60
CA ARG A 188 30.31 3.27 4.68
C ARG A 188 29.79 4.01 5.90
N THR A 189 28.99 5.06 5.69
CA THR A 189 28.35 5.81 6.78
C THR A 189 27.39 4.91 7.57
N LEU A 190 26.60 4.06 6.89
CA LEU A 190 25.72 3.09 7.55
C LEU A 190 26.50 2.05 8.36
N GLU A 191 27.55 1.46 7.77
CA GLU A 191 28.39 0.44 8.41
C GLU A 191 29.07 0.96 9.69
N THR A 192 29.50 2.23 9.67
CA THR A 192 30.19 2.85 10.81
C THR A 192 29.25 3.45 11.85
N GLY A 193 27.94 3.42 11.63
CA GLY A 193 26.94 4.04 12.52
C GLY A 193 26.95 5.57 12.48
N GLY A 194 27.42 6.17 11.37
CA GLY A 194 27.36 7.61 11.14
C GLY A 194 25.95 8.10 10.82
N VAL A 195 25.81 9.41 10.59
CA VAL A 195 24.52 10.06 10.29
C VAL A 195 24.30 10.07 8.77
N PRO A 196 23.37 9.28 8.23
CA PRO A 196 23.21 9.12 6.77
C PRO A 196 22.80 10.41 6.06
N GLU A 197 22.09 11.31 6.74
CA GLU A 197 21.62 12.59 6.20
C GLU A 197 22.76 13.58 5.86
N HIS A 198 23.99 13.34 6.33
CA HIS A 198 25.15 14.17 5.97
C HIS A 198 25.77 13.81 4.61
N VAL A 199 25.37 12.68 4.01
CA VAL A 199 25.91 12.27 2.72
C VAL A 199 25.19 13.02 1.60
N HIS A 200 25.97 13.77 0.82
CA HIS A 200 25.46 14.55 -0.29
C HIS A 200 25.23 13.68 -1.52
N PHE A 201 24.02 13.77 -2.10
CA PHE A 201 23.68 13.20 -3.40
C PHE A 201 23.44 14.33 -4.40
N ASP A 202 23.89 14.14 -5.64
CA ASP A 202 23.61 15.08 -6.72
C ASP A 202 22.11 15.07 -7.05
N ASP A 203 21.59 16.20 -7.54
CA ASP A 203 20.24 16.23 -8.09
C ASP A 203 20.19 15.44 -9.40
N MET A 204 19.48 14.31 -9.37
CA MET A 204 19.31 13.42 -10.51
C MET A 204 18.08 13.78 -11.36
N SER A 205 17.38 14.88 -11.07
CA SER A 205 16.19 15.31 -11.82
C SER A 205 16.52 15.55 -13.31
N ASP A 206 17.69 16.10 -13.61
CA ASP A 206 18.20 16.35 -14.97
C ASP A 206 18.28 15.07 -15.82
N ILE A 207 18.74 13.96 -15.24
CA ILE A 207 18.98 12.71 -15.99
C ILE A 207 17.70 12.01 -16.41
N TYR A 208 16.60 12.31 -15.73
CA TYR A 208 15.23 11.91 -16.06
C TYR A 208 14.47 12.98 -16.87
N GLY A 209 15.17 14.00 -17.37
CA GLY A 209 14.59 15.06 -18.19
C GLY A 209 13.53 15.89 -17.46
N MET A 210 13.62 16.00 -16.13
CA MET A 210 12.60 16.69 -15.31
C MET A 210 12.76 18.22 -15.31
N THR A 211 13.93 18.70 -15.70
CA THR A 211 14.33 20.12 -15.64
C THR A 211 14.31 20.83 -16.99
N GLU A 212 14.19 20.09 -18.09
CA GLU A 212 14.19 20.63 -19.45
C GLU A 212 12.85 20.37 -20.17
N GLY A 213 12.10 21.44 -20.46
CA GLY A 213 10.91 21.41 -21.32
C GLY A 213 9.56 21.16 -20.64
N ASN A 214 8.52 21.02 -21.47
CA ASN A 214 7.12 20.83 -21.05
C ASN A 214 6.71 19.36 -20.86
N THR A 215 7.58 18.40 -21.19
CA THR A 215 7.31 16.95 -21.08
C THR A 215 8.53 16.26 -20.49
N PRO A 216 8.44 15.64 -19.31
CA PRO A 216 9.55 14.93 -18.73
C PRO A 216 9.89 13.71 -19.59
N ALA A 217 11.18 13.47 -19.75
CA ALA A 217 11.68 12.55 -20.73
C ALA A 217 12.42 11.44 -19.96
N PHE A 218 11.72 10.34 -19.70
CA PHE A 218 12.21 9.09 -19.08
C PHE A 218 11.52 7.90 -19.74
N GLN A 219 12.13 6.71 -19.65
CA GLN A 219 11.44 5.47 -20.04
C GLN A 219 10.76 4.86 -18.81
N ALA A 220 9.52 4.44 -18.97
CA ALA A 220 8.73 3.77 -17.94
C ALA A 220 7.96 2.59 -18.52
N ALA A 221 7.59 1.64 -17.66
CA ALA A 221 6.71 0.55 -18.05
C ALA A 221 5.36 1.10 -18.56
N PRO A 222 4.75 0.53 -19.62
CA PRO A 222 3.50 1.04 -20.19
C PRO A 222 2.33 1.11 -19.21
N ASP A 223 2.33 0.26 -18.18
CA ASP A 223 1.35 0.19 -17.10
C ASP A 223 1.85 0.83 -15.80
N SER A 224 2.87 1.70 -15.86
CA SER A 224 3.38 2.40 -14.69
C SER A 224 2.46 3.54 -14.27
N ALA A 225 2.34 3.74 -12.95
CA ALA A 225 1.60 4.86 -12.38
C ALA A 225 2.19 6.22 -12.79
N VAL A 226 3.47 6.30 -13.15
CA VAL A 226 4.09 7.55 -13.67
C VAL A 226 3.50 7.98 -15.02
N ILE A 227 2.92 7.05 -15.80
CA ILE A 227 2.26 7.33 -17.09
C ILE A 227 0.76 7.59 -16.89
N HIS A 228 0.12 6.77 -16.05
CA HIS A 228 -1.35 6.73 -15.95
C HIS A 228 -1.94 7.33 -14.67
N GLY A 229 -1.09 7.75 -13.74
CA GLY A 229 -1.46 8.41 -12.49
C GLY A 229 -2.38 7.57 -11.60
N LYS A 230 -3.30 8.27 -10.92
CA LYS A 230 -4.25 7.73 -9.94
C LYS A 230 -4.94 6.43 -10.39
N LYS A 231 -5.50 6.37 -11.61
CA LYS A 231 -6.28 5.20 -12.07
C LYS A 231 -5.48 3.90 -12.09
N GLN A 232 -4.21 3.98 -12.49
CA GLN A 232 -3.35 2.81 -12.54
C GLN A 232 -2.85 2.45 -11.13
N LEU A 233 -2.56 3.46 -10.30
CA LEU A 233 -2.22 3.25 -8.91
C LEU A 233 -3.35 2.57 -8.12
N GLU A 234 -4.59 3.00 -8.30
CA GLU A 234 -5.79 2.33 -7.73
C GLU A 234 -5.83 0.85 -8.10
N LYS A 235 -5.64 0.53 -9.39
CA LYS A 235 -5.64 -0.84 -9.90
C LYS A 235 -4.51 -1.70 -9.34
N LEU A 236 -3.31 -1.14 -9.13
CA LEU A 236 -2.17 -1.86 -8.56
C LEU A 236 -2.34 -2.10 -7.05
N LEU A 237 -3.04 -1.19 -6.37
CA LEU A 237 -3.37 -1.30 -4.95
C LEU A 237 -4.62 -2.18 -4.68
N GLU A 238 -5.45 -2.44 -5.69
CA GLU A 238 -6.63 -3.32 -5.59
C GLU A 238 -6.31 -4.80 -5.38
N ASP A 239 -5.04 -5.22 -5.49
CA ASP A 239 -4.62 -6.58 -5.11
C ASP A 239 -4.60 -6.72 -3.56
N SER A 240 -5.78 -6.87 -2.95
CA SER A 240 -5.89 -7.60 -1.69
C SER A 240 -7.23 -8.31 -1.58
N GLU A 241 -7.16 -9.64 -1.47
CA GLU A 241 -8.28 -10.57 -1.35
C GLU A 241 -9.42 -10.03 -0.47
N VAL A 242 -10.59 -9.83 -1.07
CA VAL A 242 -11.81 -9.59 -0.29
C VAL A 242 -12.25 -10.92 0.30
N ARG A 243 -11.85 -11.17 1.54
CA ARG A 243 -12.18 -12.38 2.29
C ARG A 243 -13.58 -12.27 2.90
N TYR A 244 -14.27 -13.39 3.07
CA TYR A 244 -15.58 -13.43 3.75
C TYR A 244 -15.51 -12.89 5.19
N SER A 245 -14.31 -12.86 5.78
CA SER A 245 -14.02 -12.21 7.05
C SER A 245 -14.26 -10.70 7.07
N ALA A 246 -14.09 -10.00 5.95
CA ALA A 246 -14.44 -8.59 5.86
C ALA A 246 -15.94 -8.36 6.12
N VAL A 247 -16.77 -9.20 5.52
CA VAL A 247 -18.23 -9.09 5.60
C VAL A 247 -18.73 -9.36 7.02
N TYR A 248 -18.34 -10.48 7.63
CA TYR A 248 -18.87 -10.81 8.96
C TYR A 248 -18.30 -9.87 10.04
N MET A 249 -17.04 -9.44 9.94
CA MET A 249 -16.47 -8.53 10.93
C MET A 249 -17.10 -7.14 10.85
N ASP A 250 -17.34 -6.64 9.63
CA ASP A 250 -18.01 -5.35 9.48
C ASP A 250 -19.43 -5.38 10.09
N ILE A 251 -20.19 -6.45 9.85
CA ILE A 251 -21.51 -6.64 10.47
C ILE A 251 -21.39 -6.69 12.00
N ILE A 252 -20.44 -7.44 12.55
CA ILE A 252 -20.18 -7.49 14.00
C ILE A 252 -19.85 -6.10 14.54
N GLY A 253 -18.98 -5.35 13.85
CA GLY A 253 -18.62 -3.99 14.22
C GLY A 253 -19.81 -3.03 14.17
N LEU A 254 -20.70 -3.17 13.20
CA LEU A 254 -21.93 -2.37 13.09
C LEU A 254 -22.93 -2.68 14.22
N ILE A 255 -23.08 -3.95 14.60
CA ILE A 255 -23.92 -4.36 15.76
C ILE A 255 -23.30 -3.84 17.05
N ALA A 256 -22.00 -4.02 17.24
CA ALA A 256 -21.28 -3.54 18.43
C ALA A 256 -21.36 -2.01 18.56
N ALA A 257 -21.28 -1.29 17.44
CA ALA A 257 -21.49 0.16 17.36
C ALA A 257 -22.97 0.58 17.35
N GLY A 258 -23.91 -0.32 17.69
CA GLY A 258 -25.34 -0.02 17.82
C GLY A 258 -26.05 0.38 16.51
N SER A 259 -25.38 0.29 15.36
CA SER A 259 -25.96 0.61 14.04
C SER A 259 -26.97 -0.43 13.58
N TYR A 260 -26.90 -1.64 14.13
CA TYR A 260 -27.94 -2.66 14.03
C TYR A 260 -28.31 -3.16 15.43
N GLN A 261 -29.60 -3.21 15.71
CA GLN A 261 -30.17 -3.68 16.96
C GLN A 261 -30.77 -5.07 16.80
N ARG A 262 -31.06 -5.74 17.93
CA ARG A 262 -31.69 -7.06 17.92
C ARG A 262 -33.02 -6.99 17.16
N GLU A 263 -33.28 -8.02 16.34
CA GLU A 263 -34.38 -8.14 15.39
C GLU A 263 -34.31 -7.24 14.14
N ASP A 264 -33.30 -6.38 14.00
CA ASP A 264 -33.10 -5.63 12.76
C ASP A 264 -32.85 -6.56 11.57
N LYS A 265 -33.39 -6.17 10.42
CA LYS A 265 -33.19 -6.88 9.17
C LYS A 265 -31.89 -6.41 8.52
N LEU A 266 -30.95 -7.33 8.34
CA LEU A 266 -29.73 -7.07 7.58
C LEU A 266 -30.02 -7.05 6.06
N PRO A 267 -29.14 -6.41 5.26
CA PRO A 267 -29.22 -6.46 3.81
C PRO A 267 -29.22 -7.91 3.29
N THR A 268 -29.93 -8.14 2.20
CA THR A 268 -29.97 -9.44 1.50
C THR A 268 -28.60 -9.80 0.95
N HIS A 269 -28.37 -11.09 0.63
CA HIS A 269 -27.11 -11.52 0.00
C HIS A 269 -26.75 -10.69 -1.24
N ALA A 270 -27.72 -10.37 -2.10
CA ALA A 270 -27.50 -9.57 -3.31
C ALA A 270 -27.10 -8.11 -2.98
N GLU A 271 -27.63 -7.54 -1.90
CA GLU A 271 -27.24 -6.22 -1.42
C GLU A 271 -25.85 -6.25 -0.77
N LEU A 272 -25.57 -7.25 0.08
CA LEU A 272 -24.26 -7.45 0.69
C LEU A 272 -23.16 -7.62 -0.38
N GLN A 273 -23.44 -8.31 -1.48
CA GLN A 273 -22.49 -8.40 -2.60
C GLN A 273 -22.15 -7.03 -3.19
N LYS A 274 -23.15 -6.15 -3.34
CA LYS A 274 -22.94 -4.80 -3.85
C LYS A 274 -22.21 -3.92 -2.84
N ILE A 275 -22.59 -4.01 -1.56
CA ILE A 275 -21.99 -3.23 -0.47
C ILE A 275 -20.51 -3.57 -0.32
N TYR A 276 -20.16 -4.86 -0.32
CA TYR A 276 -18.80 -5.33 -0.04
C TYR A 276 -17.98 -5.65 -1.30
N GLY A 277 -18.56 -5.60 -2.50
CA GLY A 277 -17.88 -5.94 -3.74
C GLY A 277 -17.45 -7.41 -3.83
N VAL A 278 -18.24 -8.34 -3.29
CA VAL A 278 -17.88 -9.75 -3.14
C VAL A 278 -18.79 -10.71 -3.91
N SER A 279 -18.33 -11.96 -4.06
CA SER A 279 -19.15 -13.05 -4.60
C SER A 279 -20.31 -13.44 -3.66
N VAL A 280 -21.33 -14.10 -4.21
CA VAL A 280 -22.46 -14.65 -3.42
C VAL A 280 -21.93 -15.65 -2.41
N ASP A 281 -20.95 -16.47 -2.79
CA ASP A 281 -20.35 -17.49 -1.94
C ASP A 281 -19.66 -16.86 -0.74
N THR A 282 -18.99 -15.71 -0.94
CA THR A 282 -18.35 -14.93 0.12
C THR A 282 -19.37 -14.41 1.12
N THR A 283 -20.49 -13.81 0.68
CA THR A 283 -21.53 -13.34 1.61
C THR A 283 -22.24 -14.51 2.29
N THR A 284 -22.51 -15.59 1.57
CA THR A 284 -23.14 -16.80 2.12
C THR A 284 -22.29 -17.40 3.23
N ARG A 285 -20.97 -17.51 3.01
CA ARG A 285 -20.04 -18.01 4.01
C ARG A 285 -19.97 -17.10 5.24
N ALA A 286 -19.94 -15.77 5.04
CA ALA A 286 -19.93 -14.80 6.13
C ALA A 286 -21.19 -14.90 7.01
N ILE A 287 -22.37 -14.93 6.39
CA ILE A 287 -23.65 -15.05 7.12
C ILE A 287 -23.77 -16.42 7.80
N GLN A 288 -23.24 -17.49 7.20
CA GLN A 288 -23.18 -18.79 7.84
C GLN A 288 -22.35 -18.75 9.14
N ILE A 289 -21.18 -18.13 9.12
CA ILE A 289 -20.32 -17.98 10.31
C ILE A 289 -21.03 -17.15 11.38
N LEU A 290 -21.65 -16.03 11.00
CA LEU A 290 -22.43 -15.21 11.94
C LEU A 290 -23.60 -15.99 12.57
N ARG A 291 -24.24 -16.87 11.80
CA ARG A 291 -25.31 -17.73 12.30
C ARG A 291 -24.77 -18.79 13.26
N GLU A 292 -23.63 -19.38 12.96
CA GLU A 292 -22.94 -20.34 13.84
C GLU A 292 -22.52 -19.69 15.18
N TRP A 293 -22.18 -18.41 15.16
CA TRP A 293 -21.90 -17.61 16.37
C TRP A 293 -23.14 -17.04 17.06
N GLY A 294 -24.34 -17.31 16.55
CA GLY A 294 -25.59 -16.80 17.13
C GLY A 294 -25.80 -15.29 16.98
N VAL A 295 -25.06 -14.64 16.08
CA VAL A 295 -25.18 -13.20 15.80
C VAL A 295 -26.40 -12.88 14.95
N VAL A 296 -26.75 -13.79 14.03
CA VAL A 296 -27.88 -13.63 13.11
C VAL A 296 -28.70 -14.90 12.99
N LYS A 297 -29.98 -14.75 12.67
CA LYS A 297 -30.87 -15.82 12.20
C LYS A 297 -31.27 -15.58 10.75
N THR A 298 -31.36 -16.66 9.98
CA THR A 298 -31.81 -16.61 8.58
C THR A 298 -33.19 -17.26 8.47
N VAL A 299 -34.20 -16.52 8.00
CA VAL A 299 -35.55 -17.03 7.78
C VAL A 299 -35.78 -17.17 6.27
N ARG A 300 -36.03 -18.40 5.82
CA ARG A 300 -36.16 -18.74 4.39
C ARG A 300 -37.24 -17.88 3.73
N GLY A 301 -36.86 -17.16 2.68
CA GLY A 301 -37.76 -16.29 1.92
C GLY A 301 -38.08 -14.93 2.57
N VAL A 302 -37.62 -14.68 3.79
CA VAL A 302 -37.94 -13.44 4.55
C VAL A 302 -36.71 -12.55 4.70
N GLY A 303 -35.57 -13.10 5.12
CA GLY A 303 -34.32 -12.34 5.25
C GLY A 303 -33.38 -12.84 6.34
N ILE A 304 -32.39 -12.00 6.63
CA ILE A 304 -31.37 -12.19 7.67
C ILE A 304 -31.69 -11.19 8.78
N PHE A 305 -31.74 -11.65 10.03
CA PHE A 305 -32.12 -10.83 11.18
C PHE A 305 -31.08 -10.92 12.28
N VAL A 306 -30.78 -9.81 12.94
CA VAL A 306 -29.83 -9.76 14.06
C VAL A 306 -30.44 -10.41 15.29
N THR A 307 -29.68 -11.25 15.98
CA THR A 307 -30.08 -11.91 17.23
C THR A 307 -29.24 -11.50 18.43
N ALA A 308 -28.02 -11.01 18.21
CA ALA A 308 -27.12 -10.53 19.26
C ALA A 308 -27.31 -9.04 19.56
N ASP A 309 -27.04 -8.64 20.80
CA ASP A 309 -26.79 -7.24 21.17
C ASP A 309 -25.31 -6.98 21.45
N THR A 310 -24.95 -5.74 21.81
CA THR A 310 -23.58 -5.35 22.12
C THR A 310 -22.92 -6.24 23.19
N ALA A 311 -23.66 -6.63 24.23
CA ALA A 311 -23.13 -7.45 25.31
C ALA A 311 -22.89 -8.90 24.87
N ASP A 312 -23.72 -9.41 23.95
CA ASP A 312 -23.49 -10.71 23.31
C ASP A 312 -22.26 -10.67 22.41
N ILE A 313 -22.09 -9.63 21.58
CA ILE A 313 -20.94 -9.48 20.69
C ILE A 313 -19.62 -9.51 21.47
N GLN A 314 -19.55 -8.83 22.62
CA GLN A 314 -18.34 -8.83 23.47
C GLN A 314 -17.97 -10.20 24.03
N LYS A 315 -18.92 -11.13 24.11
CA LYS A 315 -18.68 -12.51 24.60
C LYS A 315 -18.28 -13.47 23.47
N ILE A 316 -18.40 -13.05 22.20
CA ILE A 316 -18.08 -13.91 21.07
C ILE A 316 -16.57 -14.09 21.02
N HIS A 317 -16.13 -15.32 21.28
CA HIS A 317 -14.75 -15.71 21.07
C HIS A 317 -14.56 -16.02 19.58
N VAL A 318 -14.09 -15.03 18.82
CA VAL A 318 -13.69 -15.24 17.43
C VAL A 318 -12.30 -15.88 17.41
N PRO A 319 -12.13 -17.07 16.81
CA PRO A 319 -10.80 -17.66 16.66
C PRO A 319 -9.83 -16.70 15.97
N SER A 320 -8.70 -16.43 16.61
CA SER A 320 -7.74 -15.41 16.17
C SER A 320 -7.26 -15.60 14.73
N HIS A 321 -7.07 -16.85 14.29
CA HIS A 321 -6.70 -17.17 12.90
C HIS A 321 -7.71 -16.72 11.84
N LEU A 322 -9.00 -16.59 12.19
CA LEU A 322 -10.04 -16.11 11.25
C LEU A 322 -9.97 -14.60 11.01
N ILE A 323 -9.38 -13.85 11.95
CA ILE A 323 -9.26 -12.39 11.88
C ILE A 323 -7.82 -11.93 11.70
N ALA A 324 -6.85 -12.83 11.79
CA ALA A 324 -5.41 -12.59 11.70
C ALA A 324 -5.05 -11.68 10.52
N CYS A 325 -5.60 -11.92 9.33
CA CYS A 325 -5.30 -11.12 8.15
C CYS A 325 -5.82 -9.68 8.23
N HIS A 326 -6.94 -9.46 8.91
CA HIS A 326 -7.49 -8.12 9.12
C HIS A 326 -6.74 -7.38 10.21
N VAL A 327 -6.39 -8.07 11.31
CA VAL A 327 -5.52 -7.53 12.35
C VAL A 327 -4.16 -7.16 11.74
N ARG A 328 -3.57 -8.04 10.92
CA ARG A 328 -2.31 -7.74 10.21
C ARG A 328 -2.45 -6.54 9.31
N ARG A 329 -3.50 -6.48 8.48
CA ARG A 329 -3.74 -5.35 7.59
C ARG A 329 -3.92 -4.04 8.35
N TYR A 330 -4.58 -4.07 9.50
CA TYR A 330 -4.78 -2.91 10.36
C TYR A 330 -3.46 -2.45 10.98
N LEU A 331 -2.67 -3.37 11.55
CA LEU A 331 -1.35 -3.07 12.10
C LEU A 331 -0.39 -2.51 11.04
N ASP A 332 -0.32 -3.15 9.86
CA ASP A 332 0.49 -2.66 8.73
C ASP A 332 0.08 -1.24 8.32
N THR A 333 -1.22 -0.93 8.37
CA THR A 333 -1.76 0.41 8.07
C THR A 333 -1.37 1.44 9.13
N LEU A 334 -1.45 1.08 10.41
CA LEU A 334 -1.09 2.00 11.50
C LEU A 334 0.40 2.35 11.49
N GLU A 335 1.27 1.37 11.25
CA GLU A 335 2.70 1.60 11.09
C GLU A 335 3.00 2.45 9.85
N PHE A 336 2.29 2.24 8.75
CA PHE A 336 2.44 3.06 7.55
C PHE A 336 2.00 4.51 7.79
N LEU A 337 0.90 4.73 8.53
CA LEU A 337 0.46 6.05 8.94
C LEU A 337 1.49 6.71 9.88
N GLU A 338 1.96 6.02 10.92
CA GLU A 338 3.02 6.50 11.83
C GLU A 338 4.21 7.05 11.04
N LEU A 339 4.64 6.34 10.01
CA LEU A 339 5.79 6.70 9.19
C LEU A 339 5.57 7.89 8.26
N THR A 340 4.36 8.05 7.71
CA THR A 340 4.16 8.94 6.56
C THR A 340 3.22 10.11 6.83
N ILE A 341 2.54 10.14 7.99
CA ILE A 341 1.52 11.15 8.30
C ILE A 341 2.08 12.56 8.34
N GLU A 342 3.36 12.74 8.69
CA GLU A 342 4.02 14.05 8.72
C GLU A 342 3.92 14.77 7.38
N GLY A 343 4.32 14.09 6.29
CA GLY A 343 4.31 14.65 4.95
C GLY A 343 2.89 14.92 4.43
N ALA A 344 1.95 14.02 4.73
CA ALA A 344 0.54 14.21 4.38
C ALA A 344 -0.09 15.38 5.15
N ALA A 345 0.18 15.49 6.45
CA ALA A 345 -0.27 16.57 7.30
C ALA A 345 0.32 17.92 6.86
N ALA A 346 1.62 17.99 6.55
CA ALA A 346 2.25 19.19 6.00
C ALA A 346 1.58 19.66 4.71
N CYS A 347 1.26 18.72 3.81
CA CYS A 347 0.54 19.02 2.57
C CYS A 347 -0.88 19.52 2.83
N ALA A 348 -1.59 18.92 3.78
CA ALA A 348 -2.94 19.35 4.18
C ALA A 348 -2.92 20.75 4.80
N ALA A 349 -2.01 21.02 5.74
CA ALA A 349 -1.89 22.30 6.42
C ALA A 349 -1.72 23.48 5.44
N ALA A 350 -1.04 23.26 4.31
CA ALA A 350 -0.84 24.27 3.27
C ALA A 350 -2.10 24.60 2.44
N ARG A 351 -3.16 23.78 2.52
CA ARG A 351 -4.36 23.88 1.66
C ARG A 351 -5.66 24.09 2.43
N VAL A 352 -5.67 23.74 3.71
CA VAL A 352 -6.83 23.86 4.59
C VAL A 352 -7.17 25.32 4.89
N THR A 353 -8.47 25.63 4.93
CA THR A 353 -8.98 26.94 5.35
C THR A 353 -9.51 26.93 6.79
N LYS A 354 -9.53 28.12 7.43
CA LYS A 354 -10.07 28.28 8.78
C LYS A 354 -11.54 27.82 8.94
N PRO A 355 -12.46 28.12 7.99
CA PRO A 355 -13.82 27.59 8.05
C PRO A 355 -13.89 26.05 8.04
N GLU A 356 -13.05 25.39 7.24
CA GLU A 356 -12.98 23.93 7.19
C GLU A 356 -12.46 23.33 8.51
N LEU A 357 -11.49 23.98 9.15
CA LEU A 357 -11.01 23.58 10.49
C LEU A 357 -12.09 23.66 11.56
N LEU A 358 -12.87 24.75 11.56
CA LEU A 358 -13.98 24.90 12.50
C LEU A 358 -15.05 23.84 12.24
N ALA A 359 -15.37 23.56 10.98
CA ALA A 359 -16.36 22.56 10.60
C ALA A 359 -15.92 21.13 10.98
N VAL A 360 -14.65 20.77 10.76
CA VAL A 360 -14.15 19.45 11.16
C VAL A 360 -14.08 19.32 12.69
N LYS A 361 -13.70 20.39 13.42
CA LYS A 361 -13.73 20.40 14.89
C LYS A 361 -15.14 20.18 15.43
N GLU A 362 -16.13 20.91 14.90
CA GLU A 362 -17.53 20.73 15.26
C GLU A 362 -18.03 19.31 14.95
N LYS A 363 -17.63 18.76 13.79
CA LYS A 363 -17.92 17.36 13.44
C LYS A 363 -17.31 16.38 14.45
N MET A 364 -16.07 16.59 14.87
CA MET A 364 -15.40 15.75 15.88
C MET A 364 -16.11 15.79 17.23
N GLU A 365 -16.46 16.98 17.71
CA GLU A 365 -17.19 17.19 18.98
C GLU A 365 -18.59 16.58 18.94
N ARG A 366 -19.31 16.75 17.83
CA ARG A 366 -20.64 16.16 17.66
C ARG A 366 -20.59 14.63 17.73
N PHE A 367 -19.70 14.00 16.96
CA PHE A 367 -19.53 12.54 16.97
C PHE A 367 -19.01 12.01 18.32
N TRP A 368 -18.30 12.84 19.10
CA TRP A 368 -17.86 12.50 20.45
C TRP A 368 -18.95 12.61 21.52
N ASN A 369 -20.05 13.29 21.23
CA ASN A 369 -21.17 13.46 22.16
C ASN A 369 -22.37 12.59 21.81
N GLU A 370 -22.47 12.08 20.58
CA GLU A 370 -23.46 11.07 20.18
C GLU A 370 -23.11 9.68 20.75
N GLU A 371 -24.10 9.01 21.36
CA GLU A 371 -23.97 7.64 21.88
C GLU A 371 -23.59 6.69 20.72
N TYR A 372 -22.70 5.71 20.96
CA TYR A 372 -22.25 4.68 19.98
C TYR A 372 -21.27 5.09 18.86
N LEU A 373 -20.77 6.34 18.84
CA LEU A 373 -19.80 6.82 17.83
C LEU A 373 -18.39 7.13 18.36
N TYR A 374 -18.12 6.78 19.62
CA TYR A 374 -16.82 7.01 20.26
C TYR A 374 -15.69 6.24 19.55
N GLY A 375 -14.54 6.89 19.35
CA GLY A 375 -13.40 6.31 18.62
C GLY A 375 -13.37 6.61 17.11
N ARG A 376 -14.34 7.38 16.57
CA ARG A 376 -14.29 7.85 15.17
C ARG A 376 -13.46 9.12 14.96
N THR A 377 -13.08 9.84 16.02
CA THR A 377 -12.34 11.10 15.90
C THR A 377 -11.02 10.96 15.12
N PRO A 378 -10.17 9.94 15.35
CA PRO A 378 -8.96 9.74 14.54
C PRO A 378 -9.27 9.46 13.07
N ALA A 379 -10.34 8.71 12.79
CA ALA A 379 -10.77 8.46 11.41
C ALA A 379 -11.28 9.74 10.73
N ILE A 380 -12.01 10.60 11.45
CA ILE A 380 -12.45 11.91 10.95
C ILE A 380 -11.24 12.81 10.65
N LEU A 381 -10.22 12.80 11.51
CA LEU A 381 -8.98 13.55 11.30
C LEU A 381 -8.22 13.04 10.07
N LEU A 382 -8.09 11.72 9.93
CA LEU A 382 -7.45 11.11 8.76
C LEU A 382 -8.22 11.37 7.46
N ASP A 383 -9.56 11.33 7.52
CA ASP A 383 -10.46 11.72 6.44
C ASP A 383 -10.14 13.15 5.98
N PHE A 384 -10.12 14.09 6.93
CA PHE A 384 -9.81 15.49 6.69
C PHE A 384 -8.41 15.72 6.10
N ILE A 385 -7.36 15.12 6.67
CA ILE A 385 -5.99 15.27 6.15
C ILE A 385 -5.92 14.81 4.70
N THR A 386 -6.48 13.65 4.40
CA THR A 386 -6.42 13.04 3.06
C THR A 386 -7.14 13.87 2.00
N GLU A 387 -8.29 14.45 2.34
CA GLU A 387 -9.05 15.37 1.48
C GLU A 387 -8.22 16.60 1.07
N HIS A 388 -7.25 17.00 1.91
CA HIS A 388 -6.43 18.18 1.72
C HIS A 388 -4.98 17.92 1.32
N ILE A 389 -4.52 16.67 1.10
CA ILE A 389 -3.13 16.38 0.67
C ILE A 389 -2.79 17.09 -0.65
N GLY A 390 -3.71 17.11 -1.61
CA GLY A 390 -3.53 17.77 -2.91
C GLY A 390 -2.36 17.26 -3.76
N ILE A 391 -1.93 16.02 -3.53
CA ILE A 391 -1.05 15.21 -4.38
C ILE A 391 -1.84 13.93 -4.67
N LYS A 392 -2.29 13.73 -5.91
CA LYS A 392 -3.28 12.70 -6.28
C LYS A 392 -2.76 11.29 -6.00
N ALA A 393 -1.50 11.00 -6.31
CA ALA A 393 -0.87 9.72 -6.05
C ALA A 393 -0.81 9.42 -4.54
N LEU A 394 -0.39 10.39 -3.72
CA LEU A 394 -0.36 10.22 -2.27
C LEU A 394 -1.77 10.10 -1.67
N SER A 395 -2.73 10.92 -2.13
CA SER A 395 -4.15 10.80 -1.74
C SER A 395 -4.70 9.42 -2.07
N THR A 396 -4.34 8.82 -3.21
CA THR A 396 -4.77 7.46 -3.58
C THR A 396 -4.29 6.40 -2.59
N ILE A 397 -3.05 6.52 -2.13
CA ILE A 397 -2.49 5.64 -1.09
C ILE A 397 -3.20 5.89 0.24
N TYR A 398 -3.41 7.15 0.63
CA TYR A 398 -4.12 7.49 1.85
C TYR A 398 -5.59 7.06 1.85
N GLU A 399 -6.27 7.08 0.70
CA GLU A 399 -7.62 6.51 0.52
C GLU A 399 -7.63 4.99 0.81
N LEU A 400 -6.56 4.26 0.47
CA LEU A 400 -6.39 2.86 0.90
C LEU A 400 -6.17 2.77 2.42
N LEU A 401 -5.31 3.62 2.99
CA LEU A 401 -5.03 3.62 4.44
C LEU A 401 -6.28 3.96 5.26
N GLN A 402 -7.10 4.92 4.84
CA GLN A 402 -8.39 5.25 5.44
C GLN A 402 -9.34 4.05 5.47
N ARG A 403 -9.47 3.35 4.34
CA ARG A 403 -10.30 2.14 4.23
C ARG A 403 -9.84 1.06 5.21
N ASN A 404 -8.52 0.85 5.30
CA ASN A 404 -7.96 -0.13 6.22
C ASN A 404 -7.99 0.32 7.69
N PHE A 405 -7.89 1.62 7.96
CA PHE A 405 -7.96 2.18 9.32
C PHE A 405 -9.31 1.88 9.97
N ARG A 406 -10.38 1.87 9.16
CA ARG A 406 -11.74 1.50 9.58
C ARG A 406 -11.87 0.03 9.96
N ILE A 407 -10.89 -0.85 9.69
CA ILE A 407 -10.87 -2.23 10.19
C ILE A 407 -10.81 -2.26 11.71
N GLY A 408 -10.17 -1.29 12.37
CA GLY A 408 -10.09 -1.25 13.84
C GLY A 408 -11.45 -1.35 14.53
N ARG A 409 -12.50 -0.76 13.93
CA ARG A 409 -13.89 -0.78 14.46
C ARG A 409 -14.54 -2.16 14.39
N SER A 410 -14.00 -3.08 13.60
CA SER A 410 -14.56 -4.40 13.35
C SER A 410 -13.79 -5.53 14.03
N ILE A 411 -12.67 -5.21 14.69
CA ILE A 411 -11.89 -6.18 15.47
C ILE A 411 -12.53 -6.36 16.86
N PRO A 412 -13.03 -7.57 17.21
CA PRO A 412 -13.68 -7.82 18.49
C PRO A 412 -12.72 -7.58 19.66
N GLY A 413 -13.14 -6.80 20.66
CA GLY A 413 -12.32 -6.47 21.83
C GLY A 413 -11.47 -5.20 21.68
N LEU A 414 -11.32 -4.64 20.47
CA LEU A 414 -10.75 -3.30 20.27
C LEU A 414 -11.82 -2.20 20.29
N LEU A 415 -13.08 -2.54 20.04
CA LEU A 415 -14.18 -1.58 20.09
C LEU A 415 -14.73 -1.47 21.53
N THR A 416 -14.72 -0.26 22.08
CA THR A 416 -15.36 0.09 23.35
C THR A 416 -16.52 1.05 23.11
N THR A 417 -17.72 0.71 23.58
CA THR A 417 -18.90 1.58 23.50
C THR A 417 -18.96 2.62 24.61
N GLU A 418 -18.08 2.53 25.60
CA GLU A 418 -17.96 3.46 26.72
C GLU A 418 -16.75 4.39 26.57
N LYS A 419 -16.84 5.58 27.17
CA LYS A 419 -15.71 6.52 27.29
C LYS A 419 -14.75 5.99 28.37
N THR A 420 -13.63 5.45 27.93
CA THR A 420 -12.50 5.11 28.80
C THR A 420 -11.50 6.27 28.84
N PRO A 421 -10.60 6.33 29.81
CA PRO A 421 -9.55 7.35 29.84
C PRO A 421 -8.72 7.39 28.54
N VAL A 422 -8.45 6.24 27.93
CA VAL A 422 -7.60 6.12 26.73
C VAL A 422 -8.25 6.78 25.51
N ASN A 423 -9.52 6.49 25.24
CA ASN A 423 -10.24 7.08 24.12
C ASN A 423 -10.62 8.55 24.37
N CYS A 424 -10.78 8.99 25.62
CA CYS A 424 -10.83 10.42 25.95
C CYS A 424 -9.51 11.13 25.59
N GLU A 425 -8.37 10.56 25.98
CA GLU A 425 -7.06 11.13 25.67
C GLU A 425 -6.80 11.20 24.15
N ILE A 426 -7.12 10.13 23.41
CA ILE A 426 -7.02 10.13 21.94
C ILE A 426 -7.91 11.21 21.32
N HIS A 427 -9.13 11.38 21.83
CA HIS A 427 -10.04 12.43 21.35
C HIS A 427 -9.46 13.82 21.61
N GLU A 428 -8.97 14.09 22.82
CA GLU A 428 -8.32 15.35 23.18
C GLU A 428 -7.09 15.64 22.31
N GLN A 429 -6.28 14.62 22.02
CA GLN A 429 -5.14 14.74 21.10
C GLN A 429 -5.59 15.12 19.68
N CYS A 430 -6.69 14.54 19.17
CA CYS A 430 -7.26 14.92 17.86
C CYS A 430 -7.72 16.38 17.84
N ILE A 431 -8.38 16.85 18.89
CA ILE A 431 -8.82 18.25 19.01
C ILE A 431 -7.60 19.17 19.07
N ALA A 432 -6.57 18.80 19.83
CA ALA A 432 -5.32 19.56 19.94
C ALA A 432 -4.56 19.69 18.60
N VAL A 433 -4.66 18.68 17.73
CA VAL A 433 -4.14 18.77 16.35
C VAL A 433 -4.85 19.90 15.59
N ILE A 434 -6.18 19.92 15.59
CA ILE A 434 -6.95 20.96 14.88
C ILE A 434 -6.70 22.35 15.50
N ASP A 435 -6.61 22.44 16.82
CA ASP A 435 -6.35 23.69 17.53
C ASP A 435 -4.97 24.28 17.23
N ALA A 436 -3.94 23.43 17.05
CA ALA A 436 -2.62 23.89 16.64
C ALA A 436 -2.67 24.63 15.29
N LEU A 437 -3.41 24.09 14.32
CA LEU A 437 -3.55 24.73 13.01
C LEU A 437 -4.48 25.94 13.03
N LEU A 438 -5.54 25.93 13.85
CA LEU A 438 -6.38 27.11 14.10
C LEU A 438 -5.60 28.28 14.72
N ALA A 439 -4.59 27.97 15.54
CA ALA A 439 -3.65 28.94 16.11
C ALA A 439 -2.56 29.39 15.11
N GLY A 440 -2.54 28.84 13.89
CA GLY A 440 -1.58 29.16 12.84
C GLY A 440 -0.25 28.42 12.94
N SER A 441 -0.13 27.40 13.82
CA SER A 441 1.09 26.60 13.95
C SER A 441 1.06 25.36 13.06
N HIS A 442 1.66 25.46 11.88
CA HIS A 442 1.77 24.34 10.93
C HIS A 442 2.70 23.23 11.46
N GLU A 443 3.79 23.62 12.13
CA GLU A 443 4.76 22.70 12.75
C GLU A 443 4.12 21.86 13.87
N GLN A 444 3.40 22.50 14.79
CA GLN A 444 2.71 21.75 15.85
C GLN A 444 1.58 20.88 15.29
N PHE A 445 0.93 21.29 14.20
CA PHE A 445 -0.05 20.45 13.52
C PHE A 445 0.59 19.15 13.02
N THR A 446 1.77 19.21 12.39
CA THR A 446 2.49 18.02 11.91
C THR A 446 3.01 17.16 13.05
N GLU A 447 3.66 17.75 14.06
CA GLU A 447 4.23 17.03 15.21
C GLU A 447 3.14 16.28 16.00
N LYS A 448 2.02 16.95 16.28
CA LYS A 448 0.91 16.33 17.02
C LYS A 448 0.25 15.21 16.24
N ASN A 449 0.19 15.29 14.90
CA ASN A 449 -0.28 14.17 14.08
C ASN A 449 0.64 12.96 14.20
N VAL A 450 1.96 13.15 14.06
CA VAL A 450 2.94 12.06 14.22
C VAL A 450 2.80 11.41 15.59
N GLN A 451 2.72 12.23 16.65
CA GLN A 451 2.58 11.75 18.02
C GLN A 451 1.26 10.98 18.23
N LEU A 452 0.14 11.50 17.73
CA LEU A 452 -1.18 10.89 17.83
C LEU A 452 -1.23 9.51 17.14
N PHE A 453 -0.81 9.42 15.87
CA PHE A 453 -0.88 8.15 15.13
C PHE A 453 0.15 7.14 15.64
N GLY A 454 1.31 7.58 16.14
CA GLY A 454 2.26 6.73 16.86
C GLY A 454 1.69 6.16 18.16
N ASN A 455 1.03 7.00 18.98
CA ASN A 455 0.34 6.56 20.19
C ASN A 455 -0.76 5.53 19.89
N ILE A 456 -1.59 5.79 18.87
CA ILE A 456 -2.63 4.84 18.42
C ILE A 456 -2.00 3.50 18.01
N TYR A 457 -0.90 3.52 17.23
CA TYR A 457 -0.22 2.30 16.82
C TYR A 457 0.27 1.48 18.02
N CYS A 458 0.94 2.12 18.99
CA CYS A 458 1.43 1.46 20.20
C CYS A 458 0.28 0.84 21.01
N LEU A 459 -0.78 1.61 21.27
CA LEU A 459 -1.95 1.14 22.04
C LEU A 459 -2.63 -0.05 21.37
N VAL A 460 -2.91 0.04 20.06
CA VAL A 460 -3.53 -1.06 19.31
C VAL A 460 -2.65 -2.31 19.31
N LYS A 461 -1.33 -2.14 19.19
CA LYS A 461 -0.37 -3.25 19.18
C LYS A 461 -0.34 -3.98 20.52
N GLU A 462 -0.32 -3.24 21.63
CA GLU A 462 -0.39 -3.80 22.98
C GLU A 462 -1.72 -4.52 23.24
N GLU A 463 -2.83 -3.91 22.82
CA GLU A 463 -4.15 -4.50 23.00
C GLU A 463 -4.34 -5.77 22.15
N CYS A 464 -3.81 -5.78 20.92
CA CYS A 464 -3.76 -6.99 20.09
C CYS A 464 -2.96 -8.12 20.76
N ARG A 465 -1.88 -7.81 21.49
CA ARG A 465 -1.14 -8.83 22.26
C ARG A 465 -1.95 -9.34 23.45
N ARG A 466 -2.57 -8.42 24.21
CA ARG A 466 -3.43 -8.76 25.35
C ARG A 466 -4.59 -9.69 24.94
N LEU A 467 -5.14 -9.47 23.75
CA LEU A 467 -6.24 -10.26 23.17
C LEU A 467 -5.77 -11.55 22.46
N GLY A 468 -4.46 -11.79 22.30
CA GLY A 468 -3.92 -12.95 21.59
C GLY A 468 -4.12 -12.91 20.08
N TYR A 469 -4.24 -11.71 19.51
CA TYR A 469 -4.40 -11.49 18.06
C TYR A 469 -3.09 -11.15 17.35
N PHE A 470 -2.07 -10.70 18.11
CA PHE A 470 -0.81 -10.21 17.53
C PHE A 470 -0.01 -11.33 16.85
N GLU A 471 0.24 -12.45 17.52
CA GLU A 471 1.06 -13.54 16.99
C GLU A 471 0.45 -14.15 15.72
N PRO A 472 -0.85 -14.51 15.67
CA PRO A 472 -1.48 -14.99 14.45
C PRO A 472 -1.45 -13.96 13.31
N ALA A 473 -1.55 -12.65 13.62
CA ALA A 473 -1.44 -11.60 12.63
C ALA A 473 -0.03 -11.50 12.04
N VAL A 474 1.00 -11.64 12.87
CA VAL A 474 2.40 -11.65 12.40
C VAL A 474 2.67 -12.86 11.48
N GLU A 475 2.05 -14.01 11.76
CA GLU A 475 2.20 -15.24 10.97
C GLU A 475 1.46 -15.22 9.60
N VAL A 476 0.65 -14.21 9.31
CA VAL A 476 -0.09 -14.10 8.03
C VAL A 476 0.85 -14.11 6.83
N TYR A 477 2.02 -13.48 6.97
CA TYR A 477 3.13 -13.57 6.02
C TYR A 477 4.46 -13.38 6.74
N ASP A 478 5.49 -14.05 6.25
CA ASP A 478 6.86 -13.86 6.74
C ASP A 478 7.40 -12.52 6.22
N GLY A 479 7.46 -11.52 7.10
CA GLY A 479 8.02 -10.21 6.79
C GLY A 479 9.51 -10.26 6.45
N THR A 480 10.26 -11.19 7.04
CA THR A 480 11.71 -11.32 6.80
C THR A 480 12.00 -11.81 5.38
N ALA A 481 11.09 -12.59 4.79
CA ALA A 481 11.18 -13.03 3.42
C ALA A 481 11.13 -11.86 2.42
N LEU A 482 10.58 -10.69 2.79
CA LEU A 482 10.50 -9.53 1.89
C LEU A 482 11.87 -8.94 1.55
N TRP A 483 12.83 -8.99 2.48
CA TRP A 483 14.14 -8.35 2.33
C TRP A 483 15.30 -9.35 2.26
N LYS A 484 15.18 -10.55 2.85
CA LYS A 484 16.22 -11.58 2.78
C LYS A 484 16.34 -12.25 1.41
N SER A 485 15.30 -12.18 0.58
CA SER A 485 15.32 -12.68 -0.79
C SER A 485 15.67 -11.63 -1.84
N SER A 486 15.96 -10.39 -1.41
CA SER A 486 16.21 -9.25 -2.30
C SER A 486 17.64 -9.25 -2.84
#